data_AF-A0A2E6HZC3-F1
#
_entry.id   AF-A0A2E6HZC3-F1
#
_cell.length_a   1.000
_cell.length_b   1.000
_cell.length_c   1.000
_cell.angle_alpha   90.00
_cell.angle_beta   90.00
_cell.angle_gamma   90.00
#
_symmetry.space_group_name_H-M   'P 1'
#
loop_
_entity.id
_entity.type
_entity.pdbx_description
1 polymer ?
#
loop_
_entity_poly.entity_id
_entity_poly.type
_entity_poly.pdbx_seq_one_letter_code
_entity_poly.pdbx_strand_id
1 'polypeptide(L)'
;MRLGYDRRLQDDLRVTAGAEMLTYGLLRSADILGADLPPNVTRITLIALPFGLQQHFSPNSRVIPHVGFGAGPVLRFDHRPQDGFYPNTRGTLGNTYFGPANSVSADLFLSVFPPMSLTVGGFVESGVDIRVGSEKDLVITLAGRYPLTRFSDAVGNPGDFSGFSLAVGLGKYF
;
A
#
# COMPACT_ATOMS: atom_id res chain seq x y z
N MET A 1 6.53 7.70 0.63
CA MET A 1 7.11 8.26 -0.60
C MET A 1 6.50 7.52 -1.77
N ARG A 2 5.84 8.23 -2.69
CA ARG A 2 5.08 7.64 -3.81
C ARG A 2 5.91 7.75 -5.08
N LEU A 3 6.27 6.61 -5.66
CA LEU A 3 6.75 6.54 -7.04
C LEU A 3 5.57 6.00 -7.85
N GLY A 4 4.99 6.83 -8.71
CA GLY A 4 3.70 6.53 -9.29
C GLY A 4 3.53 7.02 -10.71
N TYR A 5 2.64 6.33 -11.41
CA TYR A 5 2.06 6.75 -12.67
C TYR A 5 0.91 7.70 -12.39
N ASP A 6 0.90 8.86 -13.04
CA ASP A 6 -0.23 9.78 -13.10
C ASP A 6 -0.48 10.10 -14.57
N ARG A 7 -1.71 9.85 -15.03
CA ARG A 7 -2.15 10.19 -16.38
C ARG A 7 -3.49 10.89 -16.35
N ARG A 8 -3.53 12.03 -17.05
CA ARG A 8 -4.75 12.75 -17.37
C ARG A 8 -5.63 11.96 -18.35
N LEU A 9 -6.88 11.72 -17.98
CA LEU A 9 -7.92 11.18 -18.86
C LEU A 9 -8.78 12.29 -19.46
N GLN A 10 -9.11 13.29 -18.64
CA GLN A 10 -9.83 14.51 -19.01
C GLN A 10 -9.24 15.69 -18.24
N ASP A 11 -9.69 16.91 -18.52
CA ASP A 11 -9.12 18.12 -17.90
C ASP A 11 -9.13 18.08 -16.37
N ASP A 12 -10.16 17.45 -15.81
CA ASP A 12 -10.46 17.30 -14.39
C ASP A 12 -10.37 15.86 -13.87
N LEU A 13 -10.11 14.85 -14.72
CA LEU A 13 -10.05 13.44 -14.31
C LEU A 13 -8.69 12.83 -14.59
N ARG A 14 -8.12 12.16 -13.58
CA ARG A 14 -6.83 11.47 -13.67
C ARG A 14 -6.90 10.03 -13.22
N VAL A 15 -6.10 9.19 -13.87
CA VAL A 15 -5.75 7.85 -13.39
C VAL A 15 -4.43 7.95 -12.66
N THR A 16 -4.41 7.38 -11.46
CA THR A 16 -3.18 7.30 -10.70
C THR A 16 -2.90 5.86 -10.27
N ALA A 17 -1.64 5.47 -10.31
CA ALA A 17 -1.17 4.19 -9.81
C ALA A 17 0.19 4.37 -9.16
N GLY A 18 0.55 3.53 -8.20
CA GLY A 18 1.90 3.57 -7.64
C GLY A 18 2.03 2.77 -6.37
N ALA A 19 3.27 2.35 -6.09
CA ALA A 19 3.57 1.63 -4.88
C ALA A 19 3.49 2.57 -3.67
N GLU A 20 2.86 2.10 -2.60
CA GLU A 20 2.72 2.80 -1.33
C GLU A 20 3.06 1.85 -0.19
N MET A 21 3.91 2.29 0.73
CA MET A 21 4.18 1.53 1.95
C MET A 21 3.33 2.09 3.09
N LEU A 22 2.48 1.25 3.66
CA LEU A 22 1.46 1.66 4.62
C LEU A 22 1.93 1.62 6.09
N THR A 23 3.08 1.01 6.37
CA THR A 23 3.62 0.82 7.72
C THR A 23 5.00 1.46 7.89
N TYR A 24 6.00 1.00 7.13
CA TYR A 24 7.37 1.52 7.18
C TYR A 24 7.82 2.07 5.82
N GLY A 25 8.69 3.08 5.81
CA GLY A 25 9.29 3.58 4.55
C GLY A 25 10.32 2.61 3.96
N LEU A 26 10.61 2.73 2.66
CA LEU A 26 11.44 1.78 1.86
C LEU A 26 12.71 1.28 2.57
N LEU A 27 13.55 2.19 3.04
CA LEU A 27 14.82 1.82 3.70
C LEU A 27 14.59 1.05 5.00
N ARG A 28 13.66 1.55 5.83
CA ARG A 28 13.30 0.91 7.10
C ARG A 28 12.62 -0.45 6.87
N SER A 29 11.84 -0.59 5.80
CA SER A 29 11.24 -1.87 5.41
C SER A 29 12.31 -2.89 5.05
N ALA A 30 13.34 -2.51 4.27
CA ALA A 30 14.45 -3.40 3.93
C ALA A 30 15.23 -3.86 5.18
N ASP A 31 15.53 -2.93 6.10
CA ASP A 31 16.21 -3.26 7.36
C ASP A 31 15.34 -4.16 8.25
N ILE A 32 14.03 -3.90 8.34
CA ILE A 32 13.08 -4.71 9.12
C ILE A 32 12.91 -6.11 8.54
N LEU A 33 12.93 -6.27 7.21
CA LEU A 33 12.80 -7.57 6.56
C LEU A 33 13.93 -8.54 6.94
N GLY A 34 15.08 -8.04 7.40
CA GLY A 34 16.25 -8.84 7.80
C GLY A 34 16.61 -8.82 9.28
N ALA A 35 15.80 -8.19 10.16
CA ALA A 35 16.15 -8.01 11.56
C ALA A 35 15.54 -9.08 12.50
N ASP A 36 16.33 -9.55 13.45
CA ASP A 36 15.85 -10.39 14.56
C ASP A 36 14.87 -9.62 15.45
N LEU A 37 13.81 -10.30 15.89
CA LEU A 37 12.77 -9.73 16.73
C LEU A 37 12.85 -10.27 18.15
N PRO A 38 12.61 -9.44 19.18
CA PRO A 38 12.44 -9.93 20.54
C PRO A 38 11.28 -10.91 20.63
N PRO A 39 11.33 -11.90 21.54
CA PRO A 39 10.24 -12.86 21.74
C PRO A 39 8.89 -12.16 21.90
N ASN A 40 7.83 -12.76 21.34
CA ASN A 40 6.45 -12.25 21.34
C ASN A 40 6.19 -10.92 20.59
N VAL A 41 7.17 -10.38 19.87
CA VAL A 41 6.96 -9.21 19.01
C VAL A 41 6.65 -9.64 17.58
N THR A 42 5.47 -9.29 17.07
CA THR A 42 5.17 -9.41 15.64
C THR A 42 5.26 -8.03 14.99
N ARG A 43 6.03 -7.90 13.89
CA ARG A 43 6.03 -6.69 13.06
C ARG A 43 5.37 -6.97 11.73
N ILE A 44 4.64 -5.99 11.21
CA ILE A 44 3.90 -6.13 9.96
C ILE A 44 4.42 -5.10 8.97
N THR A 45 4.86 -5.55 7.80
CA THR A 45 5.17 -4.67 6.67
C THR A 45 4.06 -4.78 5.64
N LEU A 46 3.53 -3.63 5.21
CA LEU A 46 2.42 -3.53 4.26
C LEU A 46 2.84 -2.71 3.04
N ILE A 47 2.74 -3.31 1.86
CA ILE A 47 3.02 -2.67 0.58
C ILE A 47 1.78 -2.76 -0.30
N ALA A 48 1.20 -1.63 -0.64
CA ALA A 48 0.07 -1.53 -1.54
C ALA A 48 0.53 -1.11 -2.94
N LEU A 49 -0.15 -1.62 -3.97
CA LEU A 49 0.01 -1.19 -5.36
C LEU A 49 -1.34 -0.67 -5.89
N PRO A 50 -1.88 0.40 -5.28
CA PRO A 50 -3.18 0.95 -5.67
C PRO A 50 -3.17 1.46 -7.11
N PHE A 51 -4.28 1.23 -7.81
CA PHE A 51 -4.71 1.99 -8.98
C PHE A 51 -6.01 2.72 -8.63
N GLY A 52 -6.20 3.93 -9.13
CA GLY A 52 -7.37 4.73 -8.77
C GLY A 52 -7.63 5.90 -9.70
N LEU A 53 -8.75 6.56 -9.46
CA LEU A 53 -9.19 7.75 -10.15
C LEU A 53 -9.15 8.94 -9.20
N GLN A 54 -8.78 10.10 -9.74
CA GLN A 54 -8.79 11.38 -9.04
C GLN A 54 -9.57 12.41 -9.84
N GLN A 55 -10.54 13.04 -9.19
CA GLN A 55 -11.29 14.18 -9.68
C GLN A 55 -10.66 15.46 -9.14
N HIS A 56 -10.28 16.36 -10.04
CA HIS A 56 -9.66 17.65 -9.76
C HIS A 56 -10.71 18.75 -9.88
N PHE A 57 -10.69 19.67 -8.94
CA PHE A 57 -11.56 20.83 -8.96
C PHE A 57 -10.76 22.06 -9.37
N SER A 58 -11.30 22.83 -10.33
CA SER A 58 -10.62 24.01 -10.87
C SER A 58 -9.25 23.70 -11.50
N PRO A 59 -9.19 22.85 -12.55
CA PRO A 59 -7.94 22.43 -13.18
C PRO A 59 -7.20 23.56 -13.93
N ASN A 60 -7.65 24.82 -13.86
CA ASN A 60 -6.92 25.97 -14.41
C ASN A 60 -6.28 26.83 -13.31
N SER A 61 -6.61 26.56 -12.05
CA SER A 61 -6.08 27.28 -10.89
C SER A 61 -4.66 26.84 -10.55
N ARG A 62 -3.96 27.69 -9.78
CA ARG A 62 -2.64 27.34 -9.24
C ARG A 62 -2.75 26.27 -8.14
N VAL A 63 -3.82 26.33 -7.37
CA VAL A 63 -4.14 25.38 -6.31
C VAL A 63 -5.34 24.58 -6.78
N ILE A 64 -5.17 23.26 -6.86
CA ILE A 64 -6.14 22.34 -7.46
C ILE A 64 -6.47 21.28 -6.43
N PRO A 65 -7.55 21.47 -5.66
CA PRO A 65 -8.02 20.42 -4.76
C PRO A 65 -8.50 19.22 -5.57
N HIS A 66 -8.33 18.03 -5.02
CA HIS A 66 -8.79 16.80 -5.64
C HIS A 66 -9.31 15.81 -4.61
N VAL A 67 -10.19 14.93 -5.07
CA VAL A 67 -10.65 13.74 -4.34
C VAL A 67 -10.51 12.52 -5.23
N GLY A 68 -10.25 11.37 -4.64
CA GLY A 68 -10.06 10.16 -5.39
C GLY A 68 -10.43 8.91 -4.62
N PHE A 69 -10.48 7.82 -5.35
CA PHE A 69 -10.62 6.50 -4.79
C PHE A 69 -9.87 5.50 -5.66
N GLY A 70 -9.58 4.35 -5.11
CA GLY A 70 -9.03 3.27 -5.88
C GLY A 70 -8.96 1.99 -5.11
N ALA A 71 -8.41 0.98 -5.77
CA ALA A 71 -8.18 -0.33 -5.18
C ALA A 71 -6.91 -0.92 -5.75
N GLY A 72 -6.41 -1.97 -5.12
CA GLY A 72 -5.26 -2.69 -5.65
C GLY A 72 -4.79 -3.78 -4.71
N PRO A 73 -3.82 -4.59 -5.17
CA PRO A 73 -3.24 -5.61 -4.33
C PRO A 73 -2.47 -4.96 -3.17
N VAL A 74 -2.60 -5.54 -1.99
CA VAL A 74 -1.81 -5.20 -0.81
C VAL A 74 -1.10 -6.45 -0.33
N LEU A 75 0.23 -6.36 -0.25
CA LEU A 75 1.12 -7.38 0.24
C LEU A 75 1.38 -7.12 1.72
N ARG A 76 1.19 -8.14 2.54
CA ARG A 76 1.49 -8.16 3.96
C ARG A 76 2.62 -9.14 4.22
N PHE A 77 3.60 -8.70 5.00
CA PHE A 77 4.68 -9.54 5.50
C PHE A 77 4.64 -9.53 7.02
N ASP A 78 4.45 -10.71 7.62
CA ASP A 78 4.47 -10.91 9.06
C ASP A 78 5.86 -11.33 9.51
N HIS A 79 6.52 -10.47 10.29
CA HIS A 79 7.80 -10.78 10.91
C HIS A 79 7.56 -11.24 12.34
N ARG A 80 8.06 -12.43 12.69
CA ARG A 80 7.97 -13.00 14.03
C ARG A 80 9.37 -13.40 14.53
N PRO A 81 9.58 -13.50 15.85
CA PRO A 81 10.87 -13.91 16.42
C PRO A 81 11.18 -15.34 15.98
N GLN A 82 12.44 -15.60 15.59
CA GLN A 82 12.93 -16.96 15.33
C GLN A 82 13.22 -17.70 16.64
N ASP A 83 12.32 -17.67 17.61
CA ASP A 83 12.52 -18.41 18.85
C ASP A 83 11.83 -19.77 18.77
N GLY A 84 12.62 -20.76 18.32
CA GLY A 84 12.48 -22.17 18.67
C GLY A 84 11.30 -22.93 18.07
N PHE A 85 11.62 -24.03 17.37
CA PHE A 85 10.70 -25.05 16.81
C PHE A 85 10.00 -24.69 15.49
N TYR A 86 10.73 -24.80 14.39
CA TYR A 86 10.14 -25.29 13.14
C TYR A 86 10.31 -26.82 13.11
N PRO A 87 9.30 -27.64 13.49
CA PRO A 87 9.32 -29.03 13.10
C PRO A 87 9.06 -29.04 11.59
N ASN A 88 10.10 -29.27 10.80
CA ASN A 88 10.06 -29.93 9.49
C ASN A 88 8.66 -30.03 8.83
N THR A 89 8.06 -28.91 8.42
CA THR A 89 7.06 -28.92 7.36
C THR A 89 7.78 -28.54 6.09
N ARG A 90 8.37 -29.57 5.48
CA ARG A 90 8.64 -29.60 4.04
C ARG A 90 7.53 -28.85 3.32
N GLY A 91 7.92 -27.93 2.44
CA GLY A 91 7.01 -27.13 1.61
C GLY A 91 5.80 -27.93 1.18
N THR A 92 4.69 -27.66 1.85
CA THR A 92 3.38 -28.13 1.42
C THR A 92 2.74 -26.85 0.92
N LEU A 93 2.44 -26.78 -0.38
CA LEU A 93 1.50 -25.81 -0.93
C LEU A 93 0.15 -26.09 -0.25
N GLY A 94 -0.03 -25.52 0.95
CA GLY A 94 -1.19 -25.71 1.79
C GLY A 94 -2.34 -24.90 1.23
N ASN A 95 -3.34 -25.63 0.75
CA ASN A 95 -4.66 -25.18 0.30
C ASN A 95 -5.02 -23.71 0.54
N THR A 96 -5.31 -23.02 -0.56
CA THR A 96 -6.10 -21.79 -0.62
C THR A 96 -7.30 -21.87 0.34
N TYR A 97 -7.27 -21.09 1.41
CA TYR A 97 -8.44 -20.90 2.27
C TYR A 97 -9.42 -19.97 1.55
N PHE A 98 -10.55 -20.52 1.09
CA PHE A 98 -11.66 -19.73 0.58
C PHE A 98 -12.44 -19.13 1.76
N GLY A 99 -12.01 -17.96 2.23
CA GLY A 99 -12.81 -17.09 3.10
C GLY A 99 -13.96 -16.41 2.31
N PRO A 100 -14.95 -15.82 3.00
CA PRO A 100 -16.17 -15.32 2.38
C PRO A 100 -15.88 -14.25 1.31
N ALA A 101 -16.07 -14.67 0.05
CA ALA A 101 -16.26 -13.94 -1.21
C ALA A 101 -15.35 -12.76 -1.63
N ASN A 102 -14.51 -12.15 -0.80
CA ASN A 102 -13.78 -10.92 -1.19
C ASN A 102 -12.28 -10.88 -0.86
N SER A 103 -11.65 -11.97 -0.42
CA SER A 103 -10.21 -12.00 -0.17
C SER A 103 -9.59 -13.33 -0.61
N VAL A 104 -8.77 -13.29 -1.66
CA VAL A 104 -7.89 -14.42 -2.01
C VAL A 104 -6.57 -14.21 -1.27
N SER A 105 -6.42 -14.87 -0.12
CA SER A 105 -5.14 -14.96 0.60
C SER A 105 -4.38 -16.20 0.13
N ALA A 106 -3.25 -16.01 -0.52
CA ALA A 106 -2.31 -17.07 -0.83
C ALA A 106 -1.15 -17.00 0.17
N ASP A 107 -1.02 -18.02 1.03
CA ASP A 107 0.08 -18.12 1.98
C ASP A 107 1.30 -18.72 1.29
N LEU A 108 2.31 -17.89 1.01
CA LEU A 108 3.59 -18.33 0.43
C LEU A 108 4.58 -18.59 1.56
N PHE A 109 4.63 -19.83 2.06
CA PHE A 109 5.61 -20.25 3.07
C PHE A 109 6.89 -20.77 2.38
N LEU A 110 7.83 -19.89 2.08
CA LEU A 110 9.22 -20.26 1.82
C LEU A 110 9.97 -20.22 3.16
N SER A 111 10.68 -21.28 3.55
CA SER A 111 11.33 -21.44 4.87
C SER A 111 12.41 -20.39 5.22
N VAL A 112 12.67 -19.43 4.34
CA VAL A 112 13.64 -18.34 4.50
C VAL A 112 12.96 -16.96 4.44
N PHE A 113 11.67 -16.90 4.06
CA PHE A 113 10.91 -15.65 3.96
C PHE A 113 9.85 -15.55 5.07
N PRO A 114 9.59 -14.34 5.60
CA PRO A 114 8.46 -14.11 6.50
C PRO A 114 7.16 -14.57 5.84
N PRO A 115 6.20 -15.16 6.59
CA PRO A 115 4.87 -15.44 6.08
C PRO A 115 4.30 -14.21 5.39
N MET A 116 3.80 -14.40 4.17
CA MET A 116 3.21 -13.33 3.38
C MET A 116 1.77 -13.65 3.05
N SER A 117 0.91 -12.62 3.11
CA SER A 117 -0.45 -12.69 2.61
C SER A 117 -0.71 -11.59 1.60
N LEU A 118 -1.46 -11.94 0.56
CA LEU A 118 -1.95 -11.04 -0.46
C LEU A 118 -3.43 -10.76 -0.19
N THR A 119 -3.85 -9.53 -0.38
CA THR A 119 -5.26 -9.15 -0.37
C THR A 119 -5.52 -8.05 -1.37
N VAL A 120 -6.78 -7.66 -1.53
CA VAL A 120 -7.19 -6.47 -2.26
C VAL A 120 -7.69 -5.43 -1.26
N GLY A 121 -7.09 -4.25 -1.31
CA GLY A 121 -7.45 -3.11 -0.48
C GLY A 121 -8.04 -1.99 -1.33
N GLY A 122 -8.99 -1.26 -0.76
CA GLY A 122 -9.47 0.00 -1.30
C GLY A 122 -8.82 1.20 -0.59
N PHE A 123 -8.96 2.37 -1.16
CA PHE A 123 -8.67 3.63 -0.47
C PHE A 123 -9.59 4.74 -0.94
N VAL A 124 -9.79 5.72 -0.06
CA VAL A 124 -10.27 7.05 -0.42
C VAL A 124 -9.13 8.05 -0.24
N GLU A 125 -9.10 9.06 -1.10
CA GLU A 125 -8.05 10.07 -1.14
C GLU A 125 -8.67 11.48 -1.19
N SER A 126 -8.03 12.40 -0.51
CA SER A 126 -8.26 13.84 -0.67
C SER A 126 -6.94 14.57 -0.62
N GLY A 127 -6.78 15.58 -1.46
CA GLY A 127 -5.53 16.30 -1.53
C GLY A 127 -5.62 17.61 -2.28
N VAL A 128 -4.45 18.21 -2.48
CA VAL A 128 -4.27 19.44 -3.22
C VAL A 128 -2.99 19.38 -4.03
N ASP A 129 -3.10 19.81 -5.28
CA ASP A 129 -1.97 20.04 -6.15
C ASP A 129 -1.67 21.54 -6.22
N ILE A 130 -0.40 21.89 -6.02
CA ILE A 130 0.09 23.26 -6.08
C ILE A 130 1.05 23.36 -7.25
N ARG A 131 0.65 24.14 -8.27
CA ARG A 131 1.51 24.41 -9.42
C ARG A 131 2.55 25.48 -9.10
N VAL A 132 3.78 25.21 -9.48
CA VAL A 132 4.96 26.05 -9.25
C VAL A 132 5.70 26.24 -10.59
N GLY A 133 6.45 27.32 -10.71
CA GLY A 133 7.10 27.72 -11.96
C GLY A 133 6.31 28.80 -12.72
N SER A 134 7.01 29.57 -13.55
CA SER A 134 6.41 30.60 -14.43
C SER A 134 5.42 29.99 -15.42
N GLU A 135 5.70 28.77 -15.88
CA GLU A 135 4.87 28.01 -16.82
C GLU A 135 3.86 27.08 -16.11
N LYS A 136 3.86 27.03 -14.77
CA LYS A 136 3.03 26.11 -13.96
C LYS A 136 3.25 24.63 -14.34
N ASP A 137 4.46 24.30 -14.77
CA ASP A 137 4.89 23.00 -15.26
C ASP A 137 5.36 22.06 -14.15
N LEU A 138 5.64 22.56 -12.95
CA LEU A 138 5.96 21.75 -11.78
C LEU A 138 4.74 21.69 -10.84
N VAL A 139 4.53 20.53 -10.23
CA VAL A 139 3.46 20.32 -9.25
C VAL A 139 4.01 19.74 -7.95
N ILE A 140 3.56 20.32 -6.83
CA ILE A 140 3.70 19.75 -5.50
C ILE A 140 2.32 19.21 -5.11
N THR A 141 2.23 17.92 -4.85
CA THR A 141 1.00 17.25 -4.43
C THR A 141 1.05 16.96 -2.94
N LEU A 142 0.02 17.37 -2.21
CA LEU A 142 -0.21 16.97 -0.83
C LEU A 142 -1.50 16.15 -0.80
N ALA A 143 -1.40 14.86 -0.48
CA ALA A 143 -2.56 13.97 -0.49
C ALA A 143 -2.61 13.12 0.77
N GLY A 144 -3.78 13.11 1.40
CA GLY A 144 -4.13 12.21 2.49
C GLY A 144 -4.95 11.04 1.95
N ARG A 145 -4.61 9.83 2.38
CA ARG A 145 -5.32 8.61 2.01
C ARG A 145 -5.77 7.84 3.24
N TYR A 146 -6.93 7.22 3.09
CA TYR A 146 -7.46 6.28 4.07
C TYR A 146 -7.62 4.90 3.43
N PRO A 147 -6.60 4.03 3.52
CA PRO A 147 -6.72 2.64 3.11
C PRO A 147 -7.76 1.89 3.95
N LEU A 148 -8.53 1.07 3.25
CA LEU A 148 -9.51 0.12 3.79
C LEU A 148 -9.09 -1.26 3.29
N THR A 149 -8.51 -2.07 4.15
CA THR A 149 -7.98 -3.38 3.73
C THR A 149 -8.23 -4.44 4.79
N ARG A 150 -8.61 -5.64 4.36
CA ARG A 150 -8.76 -6.81 5.22
C ARG A 150 -7.72 -7.86 4.87
N PHE A 151 -7.12 -8.47 5.87
CA PHE A 151 -6.11 -9.51 5.72
C PHE A 151 -6.47 -10.73 6.56
N SER A 152 -5.91 -11.88 6.18
CA SER A 152 -5.68 -12.97 7.10
C SER A 152 -4.23 -12.89 7.58
N ASP A 153 -4.00 -13.08 8.88
CA ASP A 153 -2.65 -13.28 9.40
C ASP A 153 -2.12 -14.68 9.06
N ALA A 154 -0.84 -14.93 9.36
CA ALA A 154 -0.19 -16.21 9.10
C ALA A 154 -0.77 -17.44 9.83
N VAL A 155 -1.75 -17.26 10.73
CA VAL A 155 -2.43 -18.35 11.45
C VAL A 155 -3.93 -18.41 11.11
N GLY A 156 -4.38 -17.66 10.10
CA GLY A 156 -5.76 -17.68 9.62
C GLY A 156 -6.70 -16.72 10.33
N ASN A 157 -6.22 -15.87 11.24
CA ASN A 157 -7.08 -14.90 11.92
C ASN A 157 -7.33 -13.68 11.03
N PRO A 158 -8.59 -13.24 10.90
CA PRO A 158 -8.89 -12.01 10.17
C PRO A 158 -8.33 -10.79 10.91
N GLY A 159 -7.80 -9.84 10.15
CA GLY A 159 -7.34 -8.56 10.65
C GLY A 159 -7.72 -7.45 9.69
N ASP A 160 -8.12 -6.30 10.24
CA ASP A 160 -8.43 -5.11 9.46
C ASP A 160 -7.27 -4.11 9.58
N PHE A 161 -6.84 -3.57 8.45
CA PHE A 161 -5.99 -2.39 8.42
C PHE A 161 -6.82 -1.20 7.98
N SER A 162 -6.92 -0.25 8.89
CA SER A 162 -7.41 1.09 8.60
C SER A 162 -6.46 2.09 9.24
N GLY A 163 -6.15 3.15 8.52
CA GLY A 163 -5.15 4.11 8.93
C GLY A 163 -5.15 5.30 7.98
N PHE A 164 -4.41 6.34 8.35
CA PHE A 164 -4.24 7.52 7.52
C PHE A 164 -2.79 7.62 7.07
N SER A 165 -2.57 7.73 5.76
CA SER A 165 -1.27 8.07 5.20
C SER A 165 -1.29 9.46 4.60
N LEU A 166 -0.21 10.22 4.80
CA LEU A 166 0.03 11.50 4.16
C LEU A 166 1.19 11.35 3.19
N ALA A 167 0.98 11.79 1.94
CA ALA A 167 1.99 11.79 0.90
C ALA A 167 2.27 13.21 0.43
N VAL A 168 3.56 13.50 0.23
CA VAL A 168 4.05 14.64 -0.52
C VAL A 168 4.65 14.13 -1.82
N GLY A 169 4.16 14.60 -2.94
CA GLY A 169 4.63 14.28 -4.28
C GLY A 169 5.23 15.51 -4.97
N LEU A 170 6.23 15.27 -5.80
CA LEU A 170 6.77 16.25 -6.73
C LEU A 170 6.67 15.67 -8.14
N GLY A 171 6.20 16.46 -9.09
CA GLY A 171 6.01 15.99 -10.47
C GLY A 171 6.01 17.11 -11.49
N LYS A 172 5.99 16.70 -12.76
CA LYS A 172 5.76 17.60 -13.89
C LYS A 172 4.27 17.57 -14.25
N TYR A 173 3.67 18.73 -14.42
CA TYR A 173 2.30 18.92 -14.86
C TYR A 173 2.28 18.98 -16.40
N PHE A 174 1.62 18.01 -17.04
CA PHE A 174 1.41 17.97 -18.49
C PHE A 174 -0.03 18.38 -18.85
#